data_AF-A0A656QQV6-F1
#
_entry.id   AF-A0A656QQV6-F1
#
_cell.length_a   1.000
_cell.length_b   1.000
_cell.length_c   1.000
_cell.angle_alpha   90.00
_cell.angle_beta   90.00
_cell.angle_gamma   90.00
#
_symmetry.space_group_name_H-M   'P 1'
#
loop_
_entity.id
_entity.type
_entity.pdbx_description
1 polymer ?
#
loop_
_entity_poly.entity_id
_entity_poly.type
_entity_poly.pdbx_seq_one_letter_code
_entity_poly.pdbx_strand_id
1 'polypeptide(L)'
;MLVFVWFLTCDARAQSFAANQNAARFVSEVVMNDFRTAQAGGGYVFSYDSRETEASLSARLDRWLSGADPQAIAMDPAEKQALFGFYWAASMMPANSPCFRDIADPACGADLSKWMARELDDDPRFIRAYESARKPLGLPPIERNAH
;
A
#
# COMPACT_ATOMS: atom_id res chain seq x y z
N MET A 1 -29.44 42.24 -23.33
CA MET A 1 -28.09 41.80 -22.92
C MET A 1 -28.27 40.66 -21.93
N LEU A 2 -27.95 39.43 -22.33
CA LEU A 2 -28.03 38.23 -21.49
C LEU A 2 -26.59 37.77 -21.20
N VAL A 3 -26.15 37.90 -19.96
CA VAL A 3 -24.84 37.45 -19.50
C VAL A 3 -25.01 36.02 -18.98
N PHE A 4 -24.59 35.04 -19.78
CA PHE A 4 -24.44 33.66 -19.35
C PHE A 4 -23.15 33.51 -18.54
N VAL A 5 -23.26 33.53 -17.22
CA VAL A 5 -22.14 33.16 -16.33
C VAL A 5 -22.09 31.64 -16.25
N TRP A 6 -21.17 31.04 -17.00
CA TRP A 6 -20.79 29.64 -16.85
C TRP A 6 -19.94 29.49 -15.59
N PHE A 7 -20.54 29.02 -14.51
CA PHE A 7 -19.78 28.49 -13.37
C PHE A 7 -19.22 27.12 -13.78
N LEU A 8 -17.99 27.12 -14.31
CA LEU A 8 -17.16 25.92 -14.39
C LEU A 8 -16.76 25.54 -12.96
N THR A 9 -17.60 24.77 -12.29
CA THR A 9 -17.20 24.03 -11.10
C THR A 9 -16.25 22.94 -11.57
N CYS A 10 -14.95 23.19 -11.51
CA CYS A 10 -13.95 22.14 -11.51
C CYS A 10 -14.18 21.30 -10.24
N ASP A 11 -15.05 20.29 -10.34
CA ASP A 11 -15.07 19.19 -9.40
C ASP A 11 -13.68 18.56 -9.43
N ALA A 12 -12.84 18.93 -8.47
CA ALA A 12 -11.65 18.18 -8.11
C ALA A 12 -12.13 16.84 -7.55
N ARG A 13 -12.56 15.93 -8.44
CA ARG A 13 -12.90 14.57 -8.07
C ARG A 13 -11.65 13.98 -7.43
N ALA A 14 -11.75 13.66 -6.15
CA ALA A 14 -10.73 12.90 -5.44
C ALA A 14 -10.44 11.65 -6.28
N GLN A 15 -9.19 11.49 -6.70
CA GLN A 15 -8.79 10.36 -7.54
C GLN A 15 -9.09 9.08 -6.76
N SER A 16 -10.00 8.25 -7.28
CA SER A 16 -10.33 6.98 -6.66
C SER A 16 -9.09 6.09 -6.64
N PHE A 17 -8.91 5.32 -5.56
CA PHE A 17 -7.86 4.32 -5.48
C PHE A 17 -7.93 3.38 -6.70
N ALA A 18 -6.80 3.24 -7.39
CA ALA A 18 -6.63 2.37 -8.54
C ALA A 18 -5.35 1.57 -8.35
N ALA A 19 -5.46 0.25 -8.33
CA ALA A 19 -4.35 -0.62 -7.98
C ALA A 19 -3.24 -0.59 -9.06
N ASN A 20 -2.04 -0.14 -8.69
CA ASN A 20 -0.80 -0.43 -9.42
C ASN A 20 -0.44 -1.92 -9.26
N GLN A 21 -0.42 -2.67 -10.36
CA GLN A 21 -0.20 -4.12 -10.34
C GLN A 21 1.20 -4.52 -9.85
N ASN A 22 2.24 -3.76 -10.21
CA ASN A 22 3.61 -4.05 -9.76
C ASN A 22 3.74 -3.83 -8.25
N ALA A 23 3.15 -2.76 -7.73
CA ALA A 23 3.13 -2.47 -6.30
C ALA A 23 2.31 -3.50 -5.52
N ALA A 24 1.14 -3.90 -6.04
CA ALA A 24 0.32 -4.94 -5.43
C ALA A 24 1.08 -6.26 -5.35
N ARG A 25 1.72 -6.68 -6.45
CA ARG A 25 2.55 -7.89 -6.48
C ARG A 25 3.71 -7.81 -5.50
N PHE A 26 4.41 -6.67 -5.46
CA PHE A 26 5.50 -6.46 -4.51
C PHE A 26 5.05 -6.65 -3.06
N VAL A 27 3.94 -6.02 -2.67
CA VAL A 27 3.38 -6.17 -1.31
C VAL A 27 2.96 -7.60 -1.04
N SER A 28 2.34 -8.29 -2.00
CA SER A 28 2.03 -9.72 -1.86
C SER A 28 3.28 -10.55 -1.60
N GLU A 29 4.38 -10.33 -2.33
CA GLU A 29 5.65 -11.03 -2.07
C GLU A 29 6.25 -10.71 -0.70
N VAL A 30 6.20 -9.44 -0.25
CA VAL A 30 6.64 -9.05 1.10
C VAL A 30 5.87 -9.82 2.16
N VAL A 31 4.54 -9.86 2.05
CA VAL A 31 3.68 -10.55 3.03
C VAL A 31 3.86 -12.07 2.95
N MET A 32 4.02 -12.65 1.75
CA MET A 32 4.28 -14.09 1.62
C MET A 32 5.64 -14.48 2.20
N ASN A 33 6.66 -13.64 2.03
CA ASN A 33 7.96 -13.89 2.61
C ASN A 33 7.92 -13.83 4.15
N ASP A 34 7.30 -12.80 4.73
CA ASP A 34 7.12 -12.68 6.19
C ASP A 34 6.28 -13.85 6.74
N PHE A 35 5.24 -14.26 6.04
CA PHE A 35 4.40 -15.40 6.42
C PHE A 35 5.18 -16.72 6.43
N ARG A 36 6.01 -16.99 5.41
CA ARG A 36 6.87 -18.17 5.39
C ARG A 36 7.89 -18.15 6.52
N THR A 37 8.44 -16.99 6.84
CA THR A 37 9.33 -16.82 8.00
C THR A 37 8.59 -17.13 9.31
N ALA A 38 7.36 -16.64 9.48
CA ALA A 38 6.52 -16.95 10.63
C ALA A 38 6.24 -18.47 10.74
N GLN A 39 5.88 -19.13 9.64
CA GLN A 39 5.63 -20.57 9.60
C GLN A 39 6.86 -21.40 9.94
N ALA A 40 8.07 -20.92 9.59
CA ALA A 40 9.33 -21.54 9.96
C ALA A 40 9.75 -21.30 11.42
N GLY A 41 8.94 -20.57 12.21
CA GLY A 41 9.25 -20.20 13.59
C GLY A 41 10.25 -19.06 13.74
N GLY A 42 10.48 -18.29 12.67
CA GLY A 42 11.31 -17.09 12.67
C GLY A 42 10.59 -15.86 13.24
N GLY A 43 11.31 -14.74 13.32
CA GLY A 43 10.72 -13.43 13.63
C GLY A 43 9.96 -12.88 12.43
N TYR A 44 8.75 -12.38 12.66
CA TYR A 44 7.85 -11.87 11.63
C TYR A 44 7.26 -10.52 12.07
N VAL A 45 6.79 -9.75 11.10
CA VAL A 45 6.31 -8.37 11.30
C VAL A 45 4.79 -8.31 11.36
N PHE A 46 4.09 -9.12 10.56
CA PHE A 46 2.64 -9.04 10.42
C PHE A 46 1.91 -10.16 11.15
N SER A 47 0.72 -9.84 11.64
CA SER A 47 -0.15 -10.79 12.32
C SER A 47 -0.85 -11.68 11.32
N TYR A 48 -0.84 -12.98 11.60
CA TYR A 48 -1.45 -14.01 10.77
C TYR A 48 -2.43 -14.85 11.57
N ASP A 49 -3.57 -15.20 10.97
CA ASP A 49 -4.49 -16.15 11.57
C ASP A 49 -3.81 -17.52 11.71
N SER A 50 -4.00 -18.19 12.84
CA SER A 50 -3.40 -19.52 13.11
C SER A 50 -3.76 -20.62 12.10
N ARG A 51 -4.85 -20.45 11.33
CA ARG A 51 -5.30 -21.35 10.27
C ARG A 51 -5.08 -20.77 8.87
N GLU A 52 -4.40 -19.63 8.77
CA GLU A 52 -4.08 -19.02 7.49
C GLU A 52 -3.14 -19.95 6.68
N THR A 53 -3.32 -19.95 5.36
CA THR A 53 -2.46 -20.64 4.40
C THR A 53 -1.95 -19.63 3.38
N GLU A 54 -0.86 -19.94 2.66
CA GLU A 54 -0.37 -19.04 1.59
C GLU A 54 -1.48 -18.73 0.56
N ALA A 55 -2.28 -19.75 0.19
CA ALA A 55 -3.37 -19.58 -0.77
C ALA A 55 -4.50 -18.68 -0.24
N SER A 56 -4.92 -18.88 1.01
CA SER A 56 -5.99 -18.07 1.61
C SER A 56 -5.52 -16.63 1.87
N LEU A 57 -4.28 -16.45 2.32
CA LEU A 57 -3.67 -15.14 2.53
C LEU A 57 -3.51 -14.37 1.23
N SER A 58 -3.00 -15.02 0.18
CA SER A 58 -2.85 -14.42 -1.15
C SER A 58 -4.19 -13.93 -1.70
N ALA A 59 -5.23 -14.76 -1.65
CA ALA A 59 -6.57 -14.37 -2.09
C ALA A 59 -7.17 -13.22 -1.26
N ARG A 60 -6.88 -13.15 0.05
CA ARG A 60 -7.30 -12.05 0.94
C ARG A 60 -6.56 -10.75 0.61
N LEU A 61 -5.26 -10.82 0.39
CA LEU A 61 -4.44 -9.67 -0.01
C LEU A 61 -4.88 -9.11 -1.35
N ASP A 62 -5.13 -9.96 -2.35
CA ASP A 62 -5.61 -9.53 -3.67
C ASP A 62 -6.95 -8.79 -3.55
N ARG A 63 -7.89 -9.33 -2.75
CA ARG A 63 -9.17 -8.66 -2.48
C ARG A 63 -8.98 -7.33 -1.76
N TRP A 64 -8.11 -7.28 -0.76
CA TRP A 64 -7.83 -6.04 -0.03
C TRP A 64 -7.20 -4.99 -0.96
N LEU A 65 -6.12 -5.32 -1.67
CA LEU A 65 -5.41 -4.45 -2.60
C LEU A 65 -6.23 -4.03 -3.82
N SER A 66 -7.33 -4.73 -4.13
CA SER A 66 -8.29 -4.26 -5.13
C SER A 66 -9.13 -3.07 -4.66
N GLY A 67 -9.17 -2.81 -3.35
CA GLY A 67 -10.05 -1.81 -2.74
C GLY A 67 -11.52 -2.22 -2.65
N ALA A 68 -11.85 -3.47 -3.02
CA ALA A 68 -13.22 -3.97 -3.01
C ALA A 68 -13.71 -4.40 -1.61
N ASP A 69 -12.78 -4.85 -0.75
CA ASP A 69 -13.09 -5.29 0.61
C ASP A 69 -12.00 -4.84 1.61
N PRO A 70 -12.23 -3.73 2.34
CA PRO A 70 -11.28 -3.21 3.33
C PRO A 70 -11.07 -4.14 4.54
N GLN A 71 -11.93 -5.14 4.72
CA GLN A 71 -11.87 -6.12 5.82
C GLN A 71 -11.34 -7.49 5.35
N ALA A 72 -10.93 -7.63 4.08
CA ALA A 72 -10.47 -8.91 3.54
C ALA A 72 -9.24 -9.47 4.24
N ILE A 73 -8.36 -8.62 4.79
CA ILE A 73 -7.21 -9.03 5.61
C ILE A 73 -7.46 -8.73 7.09
N ALA A 74 -7.14 -9.72 7.93
CA ALA A 74 -7.24 -9.64 9.39
C ALA A 74 -5.92 -9.15 10.00
N MET A 75 -5.63 -7.87 9.77
CA MET A 75 -4.45 -7.17 10.29
C MET A 75 -4.88 -5.92 11.05
N ASP A 76 -4.11 -5.56 12.06
CA ASP A 76 -4.33 -4.36 12.85
C ASP A 76 -4.16 -3.08 12.00
N PRO A 77 -4.78 -1.96 12.39
CA PRO A 77 -4.72 -0.72 11.61
C PRO A 77 -3.29 -0.25 11.29
N ALA A 78 -2.35 -0.40 12.23
CA ALA A 78 -0.96 -0.02 12.05
C ALA A 78 -0.25 -0.90 10.99
N GLU A 79 -0.57 -2.19 10.95
CA GLU A 79 -0.04 -3.13 9.96
C GLU A 79 -0.55 -2.81 8.56
N LYS A 80 -1.86 -2.50 8.43
CA LYS A 80 -2.45 -2.04 7.16
C LYS A 80 -1.78 -0.76 6.66
N GLN A 81 -1.48 0.17 7.57
CA GLN A 81 -0.73 1.38 7.24
C GLN A 81 0.70 1.05 6.77
N ALA A 82 1.43 0.16 7.45
CA ALA A 82 2.75 -0.26 7.02
C ALA A 82 2.74 -0.92 5.63
N LEU A 83 1.76 -1.81 5.37
CA LEU A 83 1.57 -2.40 4.03
C LEU A 83 1.28 -1.35 2.97
N PHE A 84 0.50 -0.32 3.29
CA PHE A 84 0.26 0.78 2.37
C PHE A 84 1.54 1.60 2.11
N GLY A 85 2.41 1.78 3.11
CA GLY A 85 3.73 2.39 2.92
C GLY A 85 4.58 1.64 1.90
N PHE A 86 4.70 0.32 2.06
CA PHE A 86 5.36 -0.55 1.07
C PHE A 86 4.72 -0.46 -0.32
N TYR A 87 3.39 -0.47 -0.38
CA TYR A 87 2.64 -0.32 -1.63
C TYR A 87 2.96 1.00 -2.32
N TRP A 88 2.89 2.11 -1.59
CA TRP A 88 3.14 3.43 -2.14
C TRP A 88 4.58 3.56 -2.62
N ALA A 89 5.55 3.14 -1.79
CA ALA A 89 6.96 3.15 -2.16
C ALA A 89 7.21 2.37 -3.45
N ALA A 90 6.65 1.16 -3.56
CA ALA A 90 6.71 0.35 -4.77
C ALA A 90 6.02 1.01 -5.96
N SER A 91 4.88 1.68 -5.77
CA SER A 91 4.17 2.38 -6.85
C SER A 91 4.96 3.55 -7.46
N MET A 92 5.93 4.08 -6.72
CA MET A 92 6.81 5.17 -7.13
C MET A 92 8.12 4.69 -7.77
N MET A 93 8.44 3.40 -7.65
CA MET A 93 9.63 2.81 -8.26
C MET A 93 9.52 2.79 -9.79
N PRO A 94 10.66 2.87 -10.51
CA PRO A 94 10.66 2.67 -11.95
C PRO A 94 10.24 1.22 -12.28
N ALA A 95 9.55 1.03 -13.41
CA ALA A 95 8.99 -0.27 -13.80
C ALA A 95 10.04 -1.39 -13.97
N ASN A 96 11.31 -1.04 -14.16
CA ASN A 96 12.44 -1.95 -14.25
C ASN A 96 13.21 -2.12 -12.92
N SER A 97 12.64 -1.67 -11.80
CA SER A 97 13.28 -1.82 -10.48
C SER A 97 13.54 -3.29 -10.16
N PRO A 98 14.72 -3.64 -9.61
CA PRO A 98 15.02 -4.99 -9.15
C PRO A 98 14.00 -5.56 -8.17
N CYS A 99 13.32 -4.70 -7.39
CA CYS A 99 12.26 -5.11 -6.46
C CYS A 99 11.12 -5.90 -7.08
N PHE A 100 10.81 -5.67 -8.36
CA PHE A 100 9.73 -6.40 -9.04
C PHE A 100 10.16 -7.77 -9.57
N ARG A 101 11.47 -8.07 -9.52
CA ARG A 101 12.02 -9.37 -9.87
C ARG A 101 12.30 -10.21 -8.62
N ASP A 102 12.96 -9.61 -7.64
CA ASP A 102 13.37 -10.28 -6.41
C ASP A 102 13.43 -9.26 -5.26
N ILE A 103 12.60 -9.47 -4.24
CA ILE A 103 12.54 -8.60 -3.06
C ILE A 103 13.76 -8.77 -2.14
N ALA A 104 14.49 -9.88 -2.27
CA ALA A 104 15.72 -10.15 -1.52
C ALA A 104 16.97 -9.59 -2.23
N ASP A 105 16.83 -9.05 -3.45
CA ASP A 105 17.93 -8.40 -4.15
C ASP A 105 18.39 -7.17 -3.35
N PRO A 106 19.70 -7.04 -3.00
CA PRO A 106 20.19 -5.88 -2.26
C PRO A 106 19.89 -4.55 -2.94
N ALA A 107 19.82 -4.53 -4.28
CA ALA A 107 19.46 -3.33 -5.03
C ALA A 107 17.98 -2.96 -4.84
N CYS A 108 17.10 -3.93 -4.55
CA CYS A 108 15.72 -3.64 -4.15
C CYS A 108 15.69 -2.84 -2.85
N GLY A 109 16.44 -3.27 -1.84
CA GLY A 109 16.50 -2.58 -0.55
C GLY A 109 16.88 -1.10 -0.67
N ALA A 110 17.77 -0.76 -1.60
CA ALA A 110 18.17 0.63 -1.87
C ALA A 110 17.03 1.47 -2.50
N ASP A 111 16.35 0.93 -3.52
CA ASP A 111 15.20 1.59 -4.16
C ASP A 111 14.03 1.78 -3.17
N LEU A 112 13.74 0.75 -2.38
CA LEU A 112 12.68 0.77 -1.38
C LEU A 112 12.96 1.78 -0.28
N SER A 113 14.17 1.76 0.30
CA SER A 113 14.56 2.68 1.37
C SER A 113 14.48 4.14 0.92
N LYS A 114 14.86 4.44 -0.32
CA LYS A 114 14.77 5.79 -0.90
C LYS A 114 13.33 6.31 -0.91
N TRP A 115 12.36 5.47 -1.24
CA TRP A 115 10.95 5.88 -1.30
C TRP A 115 10.30 5.88 0.09
N MET A 116 10.61 4.91 0.93
CA MET A 116 10.14 4.89 2.33
C MET A 116 10.63 6.11 3.12
N ALA A 117 11.86 6.58 2.89
CA ALA A 117 12.34 7.82 3.52
C ALA A 117 11.46 9.04 3.18
N ARG A 118 10.89 9.08 1.97
CA ARG A 118 9.99 10.16 1.55
C ARG A 118 8.60 10.07 2.17
N GLU A 119 8.13 8.86 2.43
CA GLU A 119 6.92 8.64 3.22
C GLU A 119 7.09 9.24 4.62
N LEU A 120 8.23 8.96 5.27
CA LEU A 120 8.56 9.51 6.60
C LEU A 120 8.69 11.03 6.61
N ASP A 121 9.09 11.64 5.49
CA ASP A 121 9.19 13.10 5.32
C ASP A 121 7.87 13.75 4.83
N ASP A 122 6.72 13.09 5.03
CA ASP A 122 5.38 13.60 4.66
C ASP A 122 5.24 14.00 3.17
N ASP A 123 5.81 13.21 2.25
CA ASP A 123 5.73 13.50 0.80
C ASP A 123 4.26 13.75 0.40
N PRO A 124 3.93 14.92 -0.19
CA PRO A 124 2.55 15.25 -0.53
C PRO A 124 1.88 14.23 -1.46
N ARG A 125 2.67 13.45 -2.23
CA ARG A 125 2.17 12.36 -3.06
C ARG A 125 1.75 11.15 -2.22
N PHE A 126 2.48 10.84 -1.15
CA PHE A 126 2.08 9.82 -0.17
C PHE A 126 0.77 10.22 0.49
N ILE A 127 0.68 11.43 1.05
CA ILE A 127 -0.52 11.90 1.75
C ILE A 127 -1.75 11.83 0.83
N ARG A 128 -1.64 12.29 -0.43
CA ARG A 128 -2.76 12.21 -1.39
C ARG A 128 -3.14 10.77 -1.73
N ALA A 129 -2.17 9.88 -1.92
CA ALA A 129 -2.43 8.48 -2.21
C ALA A 129 -3.05 7.76 -1.01
N TYR A 130 -2.59 8.07 0.20
CA TYR A 130 -3.12 7.51 1.43
C TYR A 130 -4.57 7.95 1.65
N GLU A 131 -4.87 9.24 1.52
CA GLU A 131 -6.24 9.74 1.68
C GLU A 131 -7.20 9.14 0.66
N SER A 132 -6.76 8.91 -0.59
CA SER A 132 -7.60 8.23 -1.58
C SER A 132 -7.78 6.74 -1.31
N ALA A 133 -6.79 6.09 -0.69
CA ALA A 133 -6.82 4.69 -0.33
C ALA A 133 -7.48 4.41 1.04
N ARG A 134 -7.66 5.43 1.89
CA ARG A 134 -8.11 5.25 3.27
C ARG A 134 -9.41 4.47 3.39
N LYS A 135 -10.45 4.91 2.67
CA LYS A 135 -11.75 4.21 2.69
C LYS A 135 -11.70 2.87 1.95
N PRO A 136 -11.17 2.77 0.71
CA PRO A 136 -11.09 1.50 -0.03
C PRO A 136 -10.31 0.40 0.69
N LEU A 137 -9.23 0.76 1.40
CA LEU A 137 -8.35 -0.21 2.07
C LEU A 137 -8.60 -0.27 3.59
N GLY A 138 -9.52 0.53 4.14
CA GLY A 138 -9.78 0.57 5.58
C GLY A 138 -8.56 0.99 6.40
N LEU A 139 -7.77 1.94 5.88
CA LEU A 139 -6.61 2.47 6.58
C LEU A 139 -7.06 3.37 7.75
N PRO A 140 -6.27 3.45 8.84
CA PRO A 140 -6.52 4.43 9.89
C PRO A 140 -6.35 5.87 9.37
N PRO A 141 -6.75 6.90 10.11
CA PRO A 141 -6.33 8.27 9.83
C PRO A 141 -4.80 8.40 9.91
N ILE A 142 -4.19 9.21 9.04
CA ILE A 142 -2.78 9.59 9.22
C ILE A 142 -2.68 10.42 10.49
N GLU A 143 -2.00 9.90 11.50
CA GLU A 143 -1.47 10.74 12.58
C GLU A 143 -0.34 11.56 11.98
N ARG A 144 -0.64 12.81 11.63
CA ARG A 144 0.37 13.75 11.19
C ARG A 144 1.25 14.04 12.40
N ASN A 145 2.44 13.44 12.44
CA ASN A 145 3.44 13.85 13.40
C ASN A 145 3.80 15.29 13.06
N ALA A 146 3.33 16.23 13.88
CA ALA A 146 3.85 17.58 13.87
C ALA A 146 5.31 17.49 14.32
N HIS A 147 6.22 17.33 13.36
CA HIS A 147 7.66 17.42 13.57
C HIS A 147 8.03 18.76 14.20
#